data_AF-A0A7Y2JYT7-F1
#
_entry.id   AF-A0A7Y2JYT7-F1
#
_cell.length_a   1.000
_cell.length_b   1.000
_cell.length_c   1.000
_cell.angle_alpha   90.00
_cell.angle_beta   90.00
_cell.angle_gamma   90.00
#
_symmetry.space_group_name_H-M   'P 1'
#
loop_
_entity.id
_entity.type
_entity.pdbx_description
1 polymer ?
#
loop_
_entity_poly.entity_id
_entity_poly.type
_entity_poly.pdbx_seq_one_letter_code
_entity_poly.pdbx_strand_id
1 'polypeptide(L)'
;MPLIDTVSDLLSRASRALGLETVDSFPPGHAYARTRWNKAYFDIASDMKPDAIEGTLCEAIANTPLVFGEILNPTPRMQRALLAIIEQRLRRGHGAPLDLAQLLAAAYRSPHTVETVPGLRQAIIETARFEPQVQANALLAFLADAPAAFGVIEARA
;
A
#
# COMPACT_ATOMS: atom_id res chain seq x y z
N MET A 1 0.81 -35.30 4.10
CA MET A 1 0.26 -36.33 3.19
C MET A 1 0.27 -35.73 1.79
N PRO A 2 1.22 -36.12 0.92
CA PRO A 2 1.50 -35.38 -0.32
C PRO A 2 0.30 -35.29 -1.27
N LEU A 3 -0.62 -36.26 -1.24
CA LEU A 3 -1.84 -36.28 -2.05
C LEU A 3 -2.85 -35.20 -1.64
N ILE A 4 -2.99 -34.90 -0.35
CA ILE A 4 -3.92 -33.85 0.12
C ILE A 4 -3.38 -32.48 -0.31
N ASP A 5 -2.07 -32.27 -0.16
CA ASP A 5 -1.40 -31.03 -0.54
C ASP A 5 -1.52 -30.77 -2.06
N THR A 6 -1.42 -31.84 -2.86
CA THR A 6 -1.52 -31.76 -4.33
C THR A 6 -2.95 -31.47 -4.81
N VAL A 7 -3.95 -32.08 -4.16
CA VAL A 7 -5.37 -31.84 -4.47
C VAL A 7 -5.80 -30.44 -4.05
N SER A 8 -5.34 -29.96 -2.90
CA SER A 8 -5.57 -28.58 -2.46
C SER A 8 -4.96 -27.56 -3.42
N ASP A 9 -3.73 -27.76 -3.91
CA ASP A 9 -3.12 -26.84 -4.88
C ASP A 9 -3.87 -26.84 -6.22
N LEU A 10 -4.32 -28.01 -6.69
CA LEU A 10 -5.15 -28.12 -7.90
C LEU A 10 -6.52 -27.47 -7.75
N LEU A 11 -7.18 -27.64 -6.60
CA LEU A 11 -8.44 -26.98 -6.27
C LEU A 11 -8.28 -25.48 -6.16
N SER A 12 -7.22 -24.97 -5.51
CA SER A 12 -6.95 -23.53 -5.45
C SER A 12 -6.65 -22.95 -6.83
N ARG A 13 -5.94 -23.67 -7.70
CA ARG A 13 -5.72 -23.25 -9.09
C ARG A 13 -7.01 -23.25 -9.90
N ALA A 14 -7.85 -24.27 -9.76
CA ALA A 14 -9.14 -24.35 -10.43
C ALA A 14 -10.12 -23.29 -9.93
N SER A 15 -10.14 -23.03 -8.61
CA SER A 15 -10.93 -22.00 -7.96
C SER A 15 -10.54 -20.60 -8.40
N ARG A 16 -9.22 -20.31 -8.50
CA ARG A 16 -8.71 -19.07 -9.13
C ARG A 16 -9.07 -18.95 -10.61
N ALA A 17 -9.03 -20.05 -11.35
CA ALA A 17 -9.40 -20.05 -12.76
C ALA A 17 -10.92 -19.86 -12.99
N LEU A 18 -11.74 -20.23 -12.00
CA LEU A 18 -13.19 -20.13 -12.01
C LEU A 18 -13.73 -18.84 -11.36
N GLY A 19 -12.88 -17.98 -10.79
CA GLY A 19 -13.33 -16.75 -10.14
C GLY A 19 -13.95 -16.94 -8.76
N LEU A 20 -13.88 -18.13 -8.16
CA LEU A 20 -14.63 -18.51 -6.95
C LEU A 20 -13.98 -18.05 -5.65
N GLU A 21 -12.72 -17.60 -5.72
CA GLU A 21 -11.95 -17.11 -4.58
C GLU A 21 -11.62 -15.63 -4.74
N THR A 22 -11.65 -14.91 -3.61
CA THR A 22 -11.06 -13.57 -3.52
C THR A 22 -9.55 -13.69 -3.52
N VAL A 23 -8.88 -12.86 -4.32
CA VAL A 23 -7.41 -12.81 -4.34
C VAL A 23 -6.88 -11.94 -3.21
N ASP A 24 -5.69 -12.29 -2.72
CA ASP A 24 -4.91 -11.53 -1.73
C ASP A 24 -3.58 -11.03 -2.31
N SER A 25 -3.35 -11.23 -3.61
CA SER A 25 -2.07 -11.03 -4.27
C SER A 25 -2.22 -10.80 -5.77
N PHE A 26 -1.28 -10.04 -6.35
CA PHE A 26 -1.16 -9.98 -7.80
C PHE A 26 -0.74 -11.34 -8.39
N PRO A 27 -1.07 -11.64 -9.66
CA PRO A 27 -0.68 -12.87 -10.32
C PRO A 27 0.84 -13.12 -10.31
N PRO A 28 1.28 -14.39 -10.30
CA PRO A 28 2.70 -14.73 -10.46
C PRO A 28 3.29 -14.11 -11.72
N GLY A 29 4.54 -13.61 -11.63
CA GLY A 29 5.22 -12.94 -12.74
C GLY A 29 4.91 -11.44 -12.89
N HIS A 30 3.94 -10.91 -12.14
CA HIS A 30 3.70 -9.47 -12.07
C HIS A 30 4.84 -8.74 -11.36
N ALA A 31 5.15 -7.51 -11.77
CA ALA A 31 6.21 -6.69 -11.15
C ALA A 31 6.00 -6.51 -9.64
N TYR A 32 4.74 -6.46 -9.20
CA TYR A 32 4.34 -6.32 -7.81
C TYR A 32 3.78 -7.62 -7.20
N ALA A 33 4.19 -8.79 -7.69
CA ALA A 33 3.71 -10.09 -7.19
C ALA A 33 3.96 -10.35 -5.69
N ARG A 34 4.77 -9.51 -5.02
CA ARG A 34 5.02 -9.55 -3.56
C ARG A 34 4.03 -8.71 -2.74
N THR A 35 3.23 -7.87 -3.38
CA THR A 35 2.16 -7.15 -2.71
C THR A 35 1.11 -8.14 -2.24
N ARG A 36 0.70 -8.00 -0.98
CA ARG A 36 -0.35 -8.81 -0.36
C ARG A 36 -1.34 -7.89 0.32
N TRP A 37 -2.60 -8.30 0.38
CA TRP A 37 -3.64 -7.55 1.09
C TRP A 37 -4.57 -8.47 1.85
N ASN A 38 -5.21 -7.93 2.88
CA ASN A 38 -6.16 -8.68 3.69
C ASN A 38 -7.53 -8.79 2.99
N LYS A 39 -7.95 -10.02 2.67
CA LYS A 39 -9.23 -10.31 1.99
C LYS A 39 -10.46 -9.82 2.76
N ALA A 40 -10.36 -9.66 4.08
CA ALA A 40 -11.46 -9.14 4.89
C ALA A 40 -11.78 -7.65 4.60
N TYR A 41 -10.78 -6.91 4.11
CA TYR A 41 -10.91 -5.49 3.78
C TYR A 41 -11.01 -5.23 2.28
N PHE A 42 -10.53 -6.18 1.47
CA PHE A 42 -10.52 -6.07 0.00
C PHE A 42 -11.14 -7.33 -0.62
N ASP A 43 -12.37 -7.18 -1.05
CA ASP A 43 -13.10 -8.21 -1.81
C ASP A 43 -12.80 -8.02 -3.30
N ILE A 44 -11.77 -8.73 -3.78
CA ILE A 44 -11.29 -8.64 -5.17
C ILE A 44 -11.45 -10.00 -5.83
N ALA A 45 -12.23 -10.06 -6.90
CA ALA A 45 -12.46 -11.30 -7.65
C ALA A 45 -11.17 -11.78 -8.35
N SER A 46 -10.96 -13.10 -8.40
CA SER A 46 -9.72 -13.71 -8.93
C SER A 46 -9.52 -13.56 -10.44
N ASP A 47 -10.58 -13.28 -11.18
CA ASP A 47 -10.57 -13.05 -12.63
C ASP A 47 -10.23 -11.59 -13.02
N MET A 48 -10.13 -10.69 -12.03
CA MET A 48 -9.78 -9.30 -12.26
C MET A 48 -8.36 -9.16 -12.82
N LYS A 49 -8.22 -8.31 -13.84
CA LYS A 49 -6.90 -7.97 -14.42
C LYS A 49 -6.05 -7.21 -13.39
N PRO A 50 -4.71 -7.36 -13.40
CA PRO A 50 -3.82 -6.67 -12.46
C PRO A 50 -4.03 -5.15 -12.36
N ASP A 51 -4.24 -4.47 -13.48
CA ASP A 51 -4.48 -3.03 -13.48
C ASP A 51 -5.79 -2.65 -12.79
N ALA A 52 -6.82 -3.48 -12.94
CA ALA A 52 -8.10 -3.28 -12.27
C ALA A 52 -7.98 -3.55 -10.76
N ILE A 53 -7.25 -4.60 -10.36
CA ILE A 53 -6.92 -4.88 -8.97
C ILE A 53 -6.22 -3.68 -8.33
N GLU A 54 -5.16 -3.15 -8.95
CA GLU A 54 -4.43 -2.00 -8.44
C GLU A 54 -5.33 -0.74 -8.37
N GLY A 55 -6.18 -0.54 -9.38
CA GLY A 55 -7.17 0.53 -9.39
C GLY A 55 -8.13 0.46 -8.22
N THR A 56 -8.74 -0.70 -7.98
CA THR A 56 -9.66 -0.94 -6.85
C THR A 56 -8.99 -0.73 -5.51
N LEU A 57 -7.74 -1.19 -5.33
CA LEU A 57 -6.97 -0.96 -4.11
C LEU A 57 -6.69 0.53 -3.89
N CYS A 58 -6.30 1.27 -4.93
CA CYS A 58 -6.08 2.71 -4.85
C CYS A 58 -7.37 3.48 -4.52
N GLU A 59 -8.50 3.08 -5.10
CA GLU A 59 -9.81 3.65 -4.82
C GLU A 59 -10.24 3.39 -3.37
N ALA A 60 -10.04 2.17 -2.88
CA ALA A 60 -10.31 1.82 -1.49
C ALA A 60 -9.45 2.67 -0.51
N ILE A 61 -8.17 2.88 -0.81
CA ILE A 61 -7.30 3.78 -0.02
C ILE A 61 -7.81 5.23 -0.07
N ALA A 62 -8.22 5.71 -1.24
CA ALA A 62 -8.75 7.07 -1.40
C ALA A 62 -10.02 7.30 -0.57
N ASN A 63 -10.90 6.29 -0.51
CA ASN A 63 -12.16 6.35 0.23
C ASN A 63 -11.98 6.10 1.73
N THR A 64 -11.12 5.16 2.12
CA THR A 64 -10.87 4.78 3.52
C THR A 64 -9.37 4.61 3.76
N PRO A 65 -8.63 5.70 4.06
CA PRO A 65 -7.16 5.68 4.09
C PRO A 65 -6.53 4.65 5.04
N LEU A 66 -7.23 4.30 6.13
CA LEU A 66 -6.72 3.37 7.14
C LEU A 66 -6.56 1.94 6.63
N VAL A 67 -7.28 1.54 5.57
CA VAL A 67 -7.14 0.20 4.96
C VAL A 67 -5.76 -0.02 4.34
N PHE A 68 -4.97 1.05 4.15
CA PHE A 68 -3.57 0.93 3.73
C PHE A 68 -2.75 0.06 4.71
N GLY A 69 -3.08 0.07 6.00
CA GLY A 69 -2.42 -0.78 7.01
C GLY A 69 -2.59 -2.28 6.77
N GLU A 70 -3.59 -2.65 5.97
CA GLU A 70 -3.93 -4.04 5.63
C GLU A 70 -3.23 -4.51 4.34
N ILE A 71 -2.30 -3.70 3.80
CA ILE A 71 -1.53 -4.00 2.59
C ILE A 71 -0.05 -4.15 2.95
N LEU A 72 0.51 -5.31 2.62
CA LEU A 72 1.94 -5.59 2.71
C LEU A 72 2.61 -5.32 1.37
N ASN A 73 3.76 -4.65 1.40
CA ASN A 73 4.54 -4.26 0.21
C ASN A 73 3.69 -3.45 -0.82
N PRO A 74 3.07 -2.33 -0.41
CA PRO A 74 2.18 -1.56 -1.28
C PRO A 74 2.92 -1.06 -2.53
N THR A 75 2.23 -1.04 -3.67
CA THR A 75 2.80 -0.57 -4.94
C THR A 75 3.09 0.94 -4.88
N PRO A 76 3.95 1.47 -5.76
CA PRO A 76 4.16 2.91 -5.83
C PRO A 76 2.88 3.72 -6.05
N ARG A 77 1.91 3.18 -6.81
CA ARG A 77 0.63 3.85 -7.05
C ARG A 77 -0.23 3.93 -5.78
N MET A 78 -0.29 2.85 -5.00
CA MET A 78 -0.99 2.83 -3.70
C MET A 78 -0.36 3.80 -2.71
N GLN A 79 0.98 3.88 -2.66
CA GLN A 79 1.69 4.83 -1.83
C GLN A 79 1.38 6.28 -2.21
N ARG A 80 1.34 6.60 -3.52
CA ARG A 80 0.92 7.93 -4.00
C ARG A 80 -0.52 8.26 -3.61
N ALA A 81 -1.43 7.28 -3.63
CA ALA A 81 -2.81 7.49 -3.19
C ALA A 81 -2.87 7.92 -1.72
N LEU A 82 -2.12 7.25 -0.83
CA LEU A 82 -2.04 7.65 0.58
C LEU A 82 -1.37 9.02 0.75
N LEU A 83 -0.27 9.28 0.03
CA LEU A 83 0.45 10.56 0.08
C LEU A 83 -0.43 11.74 -0.37
N ALA A 84 -1.26 11.57 -1.40
CA ALA A 84 -2.20 12.60 -1.84
C ALA A 84 -3.19 13.01 -0.72
N ILE A 85 -3.63 12.04 0.08
CA ILE A 85 -4.55 12.29 1.20
C ILE A 85 -3.82 13.00 2.35
N ILE A 86 -2.59 12.59 2.65
CA ILE A 86 -1.72 13.27 3.62
C ILE A 86 -1.55 14.74 3.22
N GLU A 87 -1.20 14.99 1.96
CA GLU A 87 -1.01 16.34 1.41
C GLU A 87 -2.28 17.18 1.53
N GLN A 88 -3.43 16.62 1.13
CA GLN A 88 -4.71 17.30 1.20
C GLN A 88 -5.07 17.69 2.63
N ARG A 89 -4.82 16.81 3.62
CA ARG A 89 -5.06 17.09 5.04
C ARG A 89 -4.12 18.17 5.58
N LEU A 90 -2.83 18.10 5.24
CA LEU A 90 -1.85 19.11 5.61
C LEU A 90 -2.23 20.49 5.07
N ARG A 91 -2.61 20.57 3.77
CA ARG A 91 -3.03 21.84 3.13
C ARG A 91 -4.29 22.44 3.72
N ARG A 92 -5.26 21.62 4.12
CA ARG A 92 -6.55 22.09 4.66
C ARG A 92 -6.53 22.40 6.15
N GLY A 93 -5.44 22.10 6.86
CA GLY A 93 -5.31 22.37 8.29
C GLY A 93 -6.24 21.54 9.18
N HIS A 94 -6.74 20.39 8.70
CA HIS A 94 -7.63 19.49 9.47
C HIS A 94 -6.86 18.63 10.52
N GLY A 95 -5.81 19.18 11.11
CA GLY A 95 -4.89 18.45 11.98
C GLY A 95 -3.82 17.66 11.22
N ALA A 96 -2.74 17.31 11.94
CA ALA A 96 -1.65 16.53 11.38
C ALA A 96 -2.11 15.06 11.15
N PRO A 97 -1.98 14.50 9.94
CA PRO A 97 -2.37 13.12 9.64
C PRO A 97 -1.32 12.12 10.15
N LEU A 98 -1.11 12.10 11.47
CA LEU A 98 -0.11 11.27 12.15
C LEU A 98 -0.35 9.77 11.95
N ASP A 99 -1.62 9.38 11.96
CA ASP A 99 -2.07 8.02 11.65
C ASP A 99 -1.58 7.55 10.28
N LEU A 100 -1.79 8.37 9.24
CA LEU A 100 -1.40 8.02 7.88
C LEU A 100 0.13 7.98 7.70
N ALA A 101 0.85 8.88 8.37
CA ALA A 101 2.32 8.86 8.38
C ALA A 101 2.86 7.58 9.03
N GLN A 102 2.23 7.10 10.12
CA GLN A 102 2.61 5.85 10.76
C GLN A 102 2.33 4.63 9.87
N LEU A 103 1.21 4.61 9.16
CA LEU A 103 0.89 3.55 8.19
C LEU A 103 1.95 3.49 7.08
N LEU A 104 2.34 4.64 6.55
CA LEU A 104 3.42 4.73 5.55
C LEU A 104 4.75 4.22 6.11
N ALA A 105 5.11 4.63 7.33
CA ALA A 105 6.34 4.17 7.99
C ALA A 105 6.34 2.65 8.20
N ALA A 106 5.22 2.08 8.63
CA ALA A 106 5.07 0.65 8.85
C ALA A 106 5.27 -0.14 7.54
N ALA A 107 4.68 0.31 6.43
CA ALA A 107 4.84 -0.33 5.13
C ALA A 107 6.30 -0.32 4.65
N TYR A 108 7.05 0.74 4.93
CA TYR A 108 8.45 0.89 4.53
C TYR A 108 9.43 0.07 5.39
N ARG A 109 8.99 -0.52 6.51
CA ARG A 109 9.83 -1.48 7.26
C ARG A 109 10.15 -2.73 6.44
N SER A 110 9.31 -3.06 5.46
CA SER A 110 9.63 -4.12 4.52
C SER A 110 10.69 -3.67 3.51
N PRO A 111 11.76 -4.48 3.29
CA PRO A 111 12.74 -4.21 2.24
C PRO A 111 12.16 -4.40 0.83
N HIS A 112 10.98 -5.01 0.70
CA HIS A 112 10.32 -5.26 -0.58
C HIS A 112 9.37 -4.13 -1.01
N THR A 113 9.10 -3.15 -0.14
CA THR A 113 8.33 -1.97 -0.50
C THR A 113 9.20 -1.06 -1.37
N VAL A 114 8.76 -0.84 -2.61
CA VAL A 114 9.46 0.07 -3.54
C VAL A 114 9.34 1.49 -3.02
N GLU A 115 10.45 2.22 -2.97
CA GLU A 115 10.48 3.61 -2.51
C GLU A 115 9.92 4.52 -3.61
N THR A 116 8.91 5.32 -3.25
CA THR A 116 8.25 6.26 -4.16
C THR A 116 8.76 7.69 -3.96
N VAL A 117 9.09 8.05 -2.72
CA VAL A 117 9.61 9.36 -2.35
C VAL A 117 11.10 9.19 -2.04
N PRO A 118 12.01 9.82 -2.79
CA PRO A 118 13.45 9.66 -2.56
C PRO A 118 13.84 10.06 -1.12
N GLY A 119 14.56 9.18 -0.44
CA GLY A 119 15.06 9.44 0.92
C GLY A 119 14.06 9.17 2.05
N LEU A 120 12.80 8.84 1.73
CA LEU A 120 11.78 8.53 2.74
C LEU A 120 12.17 7.31 3.57
N ARG A 121 12.74 6.27 2.95
CA ARG A 121 13.22 5.09 3.67
C ARG A 121 14.30 5.47 4.69
N GLN A 122 15.22 6.34 4.29
CA GLN A 122 16.29 6.81 5.16
C GLN A 122 15.74 7.65 6.32
N ALA A 123 14.81 8.58 6.05
CA ALA A 123 14.13 9.36 7.08
C ALA A 123 13.39 8.48 8.10
N ILE A 124 12.75 7.40 7.64
CA ILE A 124 12.09 6.42 8.54
C ILE A 124 13.11 5.68 9.42
N ILE A 125 14.26 5.30 8.86
CA ILE A 125 15.33 4.63 9.61
C ILE A 125 15.91 5.56 10.68
N GLU A 126 16.19 6.82 10.33
CA GLU A 126 16.77 7.82 11.25
C GLU A 126 15.85 8.14 12.42
N THR A 127 14.54 8.15 12.17
CA THR A 127 13.50 8.47 13.15
C THR A 127 12.96 7.23 13.88
N ALA A 128 13.44 6.02 13.57
CA ALA A 128 12.89 4.76 14.09
C ALA A 128 12.99 4.60 15.62
N ARG A 129 13.89 5.34 16.27
CA ARG A 129 14.08 5.31 17.73
C ARG A 129 13.19 6.29 18.49
N PHE A 130 12.51 7.19 17.78
CA PHE A 130 11.63 8.17 18.41
C PHE A 130 10.32 7.52 18.86
N GLU A 131 9.63 8.18 19.79
CA GLU A 131 8.26 7.77 20.14
C GLU A 131 7.34 7.87 18.90
N PRO A 132 6.30 7.03 18.76
CA PRO A 132 5.50 6.96 17.55
C PRO A 132 4.90 8.30 17.09
N GLN A 133 4.51 9.16 18.02
CA GLN A 133 4.00 10.50 17.69
C GLN A 133 5.11 11.43 17.20
N VAL A 134 6.28 11.40 17.83
CA VAL A 134 7.45 12.20 17.45
C VAL A 134 7.97 11.76 16.08
N GLN A 135 8.05 10.45 15.83
CA GLN A 135 8.39 9.89 14.53
C GLN A 135 7.41 10.36 13.44
N ALA A 136 6.10 10.26 13.70
CA ALA A 136 5.08 10.67 12.73
C ALA A 136 5.18 12.16 12.37
N ASN A 137 5.39 13.02 13.36
CA ASN A 137 5.59 14.47 13.12
C ASN A 137 6.87 14.73 12.31
N ALA A 138 7.98 14.07 12.63
CA ALA A 138 9.22 14.20 11.88
C ALA A 138 9.08 13.76 10.42
N LEU A 139 8.33 12.68 10.17
CA LEU A 139 8.03 12.22 8.82
C LEU A 139 7.11 13.19 8.06
N LEU A 140 6.10 13.75 8.72
CA LEU A 140 5.24 14.77 8.09
C LEU A 140 6.03 16.03 7.73
N ALA A 141 6.97 16.46 8.59
CA ALA A 141 7.86 17.57 8.29
C ALA A 141 8.75 17.26 7.08
N PHE A 142 9.37 16.08 7.03
CA PHE A 142 10.14 15.62 5.86
C PHE A 142 9.30 15.64 4.58
N LEU A 143 8.06 15.13 4.62
CA LEU A 143 7.18 15.10 3.47
C LEU A 143 6.76 16.52 3.03
N ALA A 144 6.50 17.43 3.98
CA ALA A 144 6.15 18.82 3.69
C ALA A 144 7.28 19.57 2.99
N ASP A 145 8.54 19.29 3.35
CA ASP A 145 9.72 19.93 2.76
C ASP A 145 10.18 19.27 1.45
N ALA A 146 9.74 18.04 1.16
CA ALA A 146 10.18 17.27 -0.01
C ALA A 146 9.34 17.62 -1.27
N PRO A 147 9.93 18.27 -2.30
CA PRO A 147 9.19 18.62 -3.52
C PRO A 147 8.68 17.37 -4.27
N ALA A 148 9.42 16.27 -4.17
CA ALA A 148 9.09 14.99 -4.80
C ALA A 148 8.05 14.16 -4.02
N ALA A 149 7.78 14.49 -2.75
CA ALA A 149 6.78 13.77 -1.96
C ALA A 149 5.36 13.95 -2.52
N PHE A 150 5.12 15.12 -3.12
CA PHE A 150 3.80 15.52 -3.60
C PHE A 150 3.79 15.98 -5.07
N GLY A 151 4.94 16.32 -5.66
CA GLY A 151 5.07 16.90 -7.00
C GLY A 151 4.71 16.02 -8.20
N VAL A 152 4.13 14.82 -8.00
CA VAL A 152 3.72 13.92 -9.10
C VAL A 152 2.18 13.80 -9.23
N ILE A 153 1.41 14.47 -8.37
CA ILE A 153 -0.08 14.38 -8.40
C ILE A 153 -0.71 15.28 -9.49
N GLU A 154 0.04 16.19 -10.13
CA GLU A 154 -0.51 17.17 -11.10
C GLU A 154 -0.32 16.85 -12.60
N ALA A 155 0.15 15.67 -12.99
CA ALA A 155 0.16 15.30 -14.41
C ALA A 155 -1.13 14.55 -14.80
N ARG A 156 -2.27 15.22 -14.70
CA ARG A 156 -3.53 14.78 -15.32
C ARG A 156 -3.54 15.31 -16.76
N ALA A 157 -3.36 14.43 -17.73
CA ALA A 157 -3.71 14.65 -19.14
C ALA A 157 -4.88 13.74 -19.50
#